data_AF-A0A2E0YNC9-F1
#
_entry.id   AF-A0A2E0YNC9-F1
#
_cell.length_a   1.000
_cell.length_b   1.000
_cell.length_c   1.000
_cell.angle_alpha   90.00
_cell.angle_beta   90.00
_cell.angle_gamma   90.00
#
_symmetry.space_group_name_H-M   'P 1'
#
loop_
_entity.id
_entity.type
_entity.pdbx_description
1 polymer ?
#
loop_
_entity_poly.entity_id
_entity_poly.type
_entity_poly.pdbx_seq_one_letter_code
_entity_poly.pdbx_strand_id
1 'polypeptide(L)'
;MYYFRALNIKTMKRLILILAVVFIGIQTSIAQNQLRPEDAAKNKLAQLDEQLDLSGDQERTIFRALVSHEVAYRKEIQGMDESTSAYQAAVKENDAKLQAIMKKTLSNAQYTSWMKSNN
;
A
#
# COMPACT_ATOMS: atom_id res chain seq x y z
N MET A 1 13.34 -48.65 -14.04
CA MET A 1 13.34 -48.63 -12.57
C MET A 1 14.12 -47.40 -12.11
N TYR A 2 13.44 -46.29 -11.85
CA TYR A 2 14.01 -45.12 -11.18
C TYR A 2 12.92 -44.53 -10.29
N TYR A 3 13.13 -44.64 -8.99
CA TYR A 3 12.27 -44.10 -7.94
C TYR A 3 12.55 -42.61 -7.80
N PHE A 4 11.57 -41.76 -8.09
CA PHE A 4 11.59 -40.39 -7.58
C PHE A 4 10.68 -40.31 -6.36
N ARG A 5 11.35 -40.09 -5.21
CA ARG A 5 10.80 -39.92 -3.88
C ARG A 5 9.80 -38.76 -3.86
N ALA A 6 8.67 -38.98 -3.17
CA ALA A 6 7.67 -37.96 -2.88
C ALA A 6 8.32 -36.74 -2.20
N LEU A 7 8.12 -35.55 -2.79
CA LEU A 7 8.44 -34.29 -2.14
C LEU A 7 7.35 -34.01 -1.10
N ASN A 8 7.75 -33.96 0.16
CA ASN A 8 6.89 -33.73 1.32
C ASN A 8 6.48 -32.24 1.39
N ILE A 9 5.20 -31.93 1.11
CA ILE A 9 4.64 -30.57 0.94
C ILE A 9 4.49 -29.79 2.25
N LYS A 10 4.86 -30.34 3.42
CA LYS A 10 4.46 -29.77 4.71
C LYS A 10 5.35 -28.67 5.29
N THR A 11 6.47 -28.30 4.66
CA THR A 11 7.35 -27.25 5.21
C THR A 11 8.24 -26.61 4.14
N MET A 12 7.69 -25.68 3.36
CA MET A 12 8.51 -24.66 2.69
C MET A 12 8.00 -23.27 3.06
N LYS A 13 8.36 -22.88 4.29
CA LYS A 13 8.43 -21.46 4.65
C LYS A 13 9.66 -20.87 3.94
N ARG A 14 9.43 -19.75 3.24
CA ARG A 14 10.43 -18.80 2.72
C ARG A 14 11.22 -19.27 1.51
N LEU A 15 10.71 -18.96 0.32
CA LEU A 15 11.52 -18.66 -0.88
C LEU A 15 10.65 -17.86 -1.85
N ILE A 16 10.67 -16.53 -1.77
CA ILE A 16 10.50 -15.68 -2.96
C ILE A 16 11.62 -14.64 -2.92
N LEU A 17 12.37 -14.66 -4.02
CA LEU A 17 13.54 -13.90 -4.38
C LEU A 17 13.08 -12.81 -5.38
N ILE A 18 13.79 -11.66 -5.43
CA ILE A 18 13.74 -10.59 -6.47
C ILE A 18 12.44 -9.72 -6.37
N LEU A 19 12.43 -8.38 -6.30
CA LEU A 19 13.05 -7.38 -7.18
C LEU A 19 13.19 -6.03 -6.48
N ALA A 20 14.39 -5.48 -6.49
CA ALA A 20 14.59 -4.04 -6.38
C ALA A 20 14.11 -3.41 -7.69
N VAL A 21 12.95 -2.73 -7.66
CA VAL A 21 12.54 -1.80 -8.73
C VAL A 21 11.92 -0.57 -8.07
N VAL A 22 12.72 0.49 -8.06
CA VAL A 22 12.37 1.86 -8.45
C VAL A 22 10.95 2.32 -8.08
N PHE A 23 10.86 3.25 -7.13
CA PHE A 23 9.78 4.25 -7.12
C PHE A 23 9.83 4.98 -8.46
N ILE A 24 9.10 4.48 -9.46
CA ILE A 24 8.74 5.29 -10.61
C ILE A 24 7.69 6.24 -10.05
N GLY A 25 8.13 7.43 -9.67
CA GLY A 25 7.26 8.60 -9.75
C GLY A 25 6.77 8.64 -11.19
N ILE A 26 5.55 8.15 -11.44
CA ILE A 26 4.93 8.19 -12.75
C ILE A 26 4.66 9.68 -13.05
N GLN A 27 5.69 10.38 -13.52
CA GLN A 27 5.55 11.60 -14.30
C GLN A 27 5.20 11.18 -15.72
N THR A 28 3.95 10.83 -15.97
CA THR A 28 3.43 10.76 -17.34
C THR A 28 2.79 12.10 -17.67
N SER A 29 3.57 12.95 -18.32
CA SER A 29 3.10 14.16 -19.02
C SER A 29 2.29 13.76 -20.26
N ILE A 30 1.05 13.30 -20.05
CA ILE A 30 0.02 13.21 -21.10
C ILE A 30 -1.32 13.66 -20.48
N ALA A 31 -1.68 14.91 -20.75
CA ALA A 31 -3.01 15.54 -20.61
C ALA A 31 -4.00 14.92 -19.59
N GLN A 32 -4.12 15.54 -18.41
CA GLN A 32 -5.33 15.56 -17.56
C GLN A 32 -6.04 14.24 -17.21
N ASN A 33 -5.40 13.07 -17.29
CA ASN A 33 -5.99 11.84 -16.77
C ASN A 33 -5.43 11.50 -15.39
N GLN A 34 -5.71 12.37 -14.40
CA GLN A 34 -5.53 11.99 -13.01
C GLN A 34 -6.54 10.87 -12.72
N LEU A 35 -6.07 9.62 -12.67
CA LEU A 35 -6.86 8.45 -12.23
C LEU A 35 -7.77 8.86 -11.09
N ARG A 36 -9.03 8.47 -11.07
CA ARG A 36 -9.91 8.86 -9.96
C ARG A 36 -9.31 8.39 -8.63
N PRO A 37 -9.54 9.10 -7.50
CA PRO A 37 -9.04 8.68 -6.19
C PRO A 37 -9.37 7.21 -5.86
N GLU A 38 -10.53 6.73 -6.31
CA GLU A 38 -10.96 5.35 -6.16
C GLU A 38 -10.12 4.36 -6.97
N ASP A 39 -9.71 4.71 -8.18
CA ASP A 39 -8.89 3.83 -9.02
C ASP A 39 -7.45 3.75 -8.48
N ALA A 40 -6.91 4.89 -8.01
CA ALA A 40 -5.64 4.91 -7.30
C ALA A 40 -5.69 4.07 -6.01
N ALA A 41 -6.76 4.21 -5.22
CA ALA A 41 -6.97 3.43 -4.01
C ALA A 41 -7.16 1.94 -4.27
N LYS A 42 -7.86 1.55 -5.37
CA LYS A 42 -8.01 0.13 -5.77
C LYS A 42 -6.66 -0.51 -6.07
N ASN A 43 -5.80 0.18 -6.82
CA ASN A 43 -4.47 -0.32 -7.15
C ASN A 43 -3.62 -0.52 -5.89
N LYS A 44 -3.66 0.44 -4.96
CA LYS A 44 -2.98 0.32 -3.66
C LYS A 44 -3.55 -0.82 -2.82
N LEU A 45 -4.87 -0.98 -2.79
CA LEU A 45 -5.53 -2.05 -2.03
C LEU A 45 -5.11 -3.43 -2.56
N ALA A 46 -5.10 -3.63 -3.87
CA ALA A 46 -4.69 -4.91 -4.47
C ALA A 46 -3.27 -5.31 -4.08
N GLN A 47 -2.34 -4.35 -4.06
CA GLN A 47 -0.96 -4.58 -3.62
C GLN A 47 -0.88 -4.91 -2.12
N LEU A 48 -1.68 -4.24 -1.28
CA LEU A 48 -1.73 -4.55 0.15
C LEU A 48 -2.33 -5.93 0.41
N ASP A 49 -3.36 -6.32 -0.34
CA ASP A 49 -3.97 -7.64 -0.23
C ASP A 49 -3.01 -8.76 -0.61
N GLU A 50 -2.30 -8.63 -1.74
CA GLU A 50 -1.27 -9.59 -2.16
C GLU A 50 -0.19 -9.81 -1.07
N GLN A 51 0.13 -8.78 -0.29
CA GLN A 51 1.16 -8.83 0.75
C GLN A 51 0.66 -9.28 2.12
N LEU A 52 -0.59 -8.94 2.47
CA LEU A 52 -1.09 -9.04 3.83
C LEU A 52 -2.22 -10.05 3.98
N ASP A 53 -2.75 -10.59 2.87
CA ASP A 53 -3.89 -11.52 2.83
C ASP A 53 -5.06 -10.93 3.63
N LEU A 54 -5.63 -9.84 3.11
CA LEU A 54 -6.63 -9.06 3.82
C LEU A 54 -7.97 -9.80 3.81
N SER A 55 -8.68 -9.80 4.93
CA SER A 55 -10.06 -10.24 4.93
C SER A 55 -10.95 -9.23 4.21
N GLY A 56 -12.10 -9.66 3.66
CA GLY A 56 -13.00 -8.74 2.95
C GLY A 56 -13.48 -7.55 3.79
N ASP A 57 -13.58 -7.68 5.13
CA ASP A 57 -13.86 -6.53 6.02
C ASP A 57 -12.68 -5.57 6.13
N GLN A 58 -11.46 -6.10 6.20
CA GLN A 58 -10.23 -5.30 6.19
C GLN A 58 -10.09 -4.57 4.86
N GLU A 59 -10.30 -5.25 3.74
CA GLU A 59 -10.25 -4.66 2.40
C GLU A 59 -11.20 -3.46 2.27
N ARG A 60 -12.47 -3.64 2.63
CA ARG A 60 -13.47 -2.55 2.55
C ARG A 60 -13.09 -1.35 3.41
N THR A 61 -12.56 -1.60 4.60
CA THR A 61 -12.17 -0.54 5.53
C THR A 61 -10.94 0.21 5.03
N ILE A 62 -9.92 -0.53 4.61
CA ILE A 62 -8.67 0.01 4.06
C ILE A 62 -8.92 0.75 2.75
N PHE A 63 -9.78 0.22 1.88
CA PHE A 63 -10.17 0.90 0.65
C PHE A 63 -10.73 2.30 0.90
N ARG A 64 -11.68 2.44 1.83
CA ARG A 64 -12.26 3.74 2.19
C ARG A 64 -11.22 4.69 2.79
N ALA A 65 -10.27 4.14 3.56
CA ALA A 65 -9.17 4.91 4.13
C ALA A 65 -8.23 5.43 3.03
N LEU A 66 -7.87 4.57 2.07
CA LEU A 66 -7.04 4.93 0.93
C LEU A 66 -7.73 5.96 0.03
N VAL A 67 -9.04 5.82 -0.23
CA VAL A 67 -9.79 6.84 -0.99
C VAL A 67 -9.76 8.19 -0.27
N SER A 68 -9.99 8.20 1.03
CA SER A 68 -9.94 9.45 1.82
C SER A 68 -8.55 10.09 1.78
N HIS A 69 -7.50 9.27 1.91
CA HIS A 69 -6.10 9.71 1.83
C HIS A 69 -5.77 10.33 0.47
N GLU A 70 -6.18 9.69 -0.63
CA GLU A 70 -5.99 10.19 -2.01
C GLU A 70 -6.77 11.48 -2.26
N VAL A 71 -8.00 11.58 -1.75
CA VAL A 71 -8.83 12.79 -1.86
C VAL A 71 -8.19 13.94 -1.09
N ALA A 72 -7.74 13.71 0.14
CA ALA A 72 -7.07 14.73 0.95
C ALA A 72 -5.77 15.19 0.27
N TYR A 73 -4.96 14.25 -0.22
CA TYR A 73 -3.74 14.58 -0.96
C TYR A 73 -4.04 15.52 -2.14
N ARG A 74 -5.03 15.20 -2.97
CA ARG A 74 -5.36 16.00 -4.16
C ARG A 74 -5.97 17.36 -3.83
N LYS A 75 -6.75 17.47 -2.75
CA LYS A 75 -7.45 18.70 -2.40
C LYS A 75 -6.61 19.66 -1.58
N GLU A 76 -5.77 19.12 -0.70
CA GLU A 76 -5.15 19.89 0.38
C GLU A 76 -3.63 19.97 0.22
N ILE A 77 -3.00 18.99 -0.45
CA ILE A 77 -1.55 18.82 -0.50
C ILE A 77 -1.00 19.06 -1.91
N GLN A 78 -1.69 18.58 -2.92
CA GLN A 78 -1.29 18.68 -4.31
C GLN A 78 -1.21 20.15 -4.75
N GLY A 79 -0.05 20.55 -5.27
CA GLY A 79 0.21 21.93 -5.70
C GLY A 79 0.79 22.83 -4.62
N MET A 80 0.98 22.34 -3.39
CA MET A 80 1.84 23.00 -2.40
C MET A 80 3.32 22.88 -2.80
N ASP A 81 4.15 23.78 -2.29
CA ASP A 81 5.60 23.69 -2.42
C ASP A 81 6.18 22.62 -1.47
N GLU A 82 6.75 21.56 -2.05
CA GLU A 82 7.26 20.40 -1.34
C GLU A 82 8.44 20.70 -0.38
N SER A 83 9.13 21.82 -0.60
CA SER A 83 10.23 22.27 0.24
C SER A 83 9.77 22.92 1.56
N THR A 84 8.48 23.21 1.68
CA THR A 84 7.94 23.92 2.84
C THR A 84 7.62 22.99 4.00
N SER A 85 7.80 23.49 5.23
CA SER A 85 7.36 22.79 6.44
C SER A 85 5.84 22.54 6.46
N ALA A 86 5.06 23.41 5.80
CA ALA A 86 3.61 23.25 5.66
C ALA A 86 3.24 22.02 4.83
N TYR A 87 3.89 21.80 3.68
CA TYR A 87 3.68 20.59 2.88
C TYR A 87 4.01 19.33 3.68
N GLN A 88 5.18 19.32 4.32
CA GLN A 88 5.63 18.17 5.12
C GLN A 88 4.67 17.88 6.28
N ALA A 89 4.15 18.92 6.93
CA ALA A 89 3.15 18.77 7.99
C ALA A 89 1.82 18.19 7.46
N ALA A 90 1.33 18.68 6.31
CA ALA A 90 0.09 18.22 5.70
C ALA A 90 0.19 16.75 5.24
N VAL A 91 1.30 16.37 4.59
CA VAL A 91 1.59 14.96 4.24
C VAL A 91 1.62 14.09 5.48
N LYS A 92 2.36 14.50 6.52
CA LYS A 92 2.47 13.74 7.77
C LYS A 92 1.10 13.56 8.45
N GLU A 93 0.26 14.60 8.47
CA GLU A 93 -1.08 14.49 9.03
C GLU A 93 -1.96 13.53 8.23
N ASN A 94 -1.92 13.62 6.90
CA ASN A 94 -2.69 12.73 6.03
C ASN A 94 -2.25 11.27 6.20
N ASP A 95 -0.94 11.02 6.24
CA ASP A 95 -0.37 9.69 6.48
C ASP A 95 -0.71 9.16 7.88
N ALA A 96 -0.69 10.02 8.90
CA ALA A 96 -1.07 9.64 10.27
C ALA A 96 -2.54 9.18 10.36
N LYS A 97 -3.45 9.83 9.62
CA LYS A 97 -4.86 9.40 9.52
C LYS A 97 -4.97 8.00 8.92
N LEU A 98 -4.25 7.73 7.84
CA LEU A 98 -4.20 6.40 7.22
C LEU A 98 -3.60 5.35 8.19
N GLN A 99 -2.43 5.64 8.78
CA GLN A 99 -1.75 4.76 9.74
C GLN A 99 -2.65 4.39 10.92
N ALA A 100 -3.41 5.34 11.46
CA ALA A 100 -4.32 5.08 12.57
C ALA A 100 -5.42 4.08 12.19
N ILE A 101 -5.94 4.14 10.96
CA ILE A 101 -6.94 3.18 10.46
C ILE A 101 -6.28 1.82 10.21
N MET A 102 -5.10 1.79 9.58
CA MET A 102 -4.34 0.56 9.33
C MET A 102 -4.06 -0.20 10.63
N LYS A 103 -3.61 0.51 11.68
CA LYS A 103 -3.32 -0.07 13.00
C LYS A 103 -4.56 -0.68 13.68
N LYS A 104 -5.74 -0.10 13.46
CA LYS A 104 -7.00 -0.60 14.04
C LYS A 104 -7.60 -1.75 13.24
N THR A 105 -7.32 -1.83 11.95
CA THR A 105 -7.96 -2.76 11.00
C THR A 105 -7.14 -4.03 10.80
N LEU A 106 -5.82 -3.88 10.73
CA LEU A 106 -4.90 -5.00 10.54
C LEU A 106 -4.70 -5.77 11.85
N SER A 107 -4.46 -7.07 11.74
CA SER A 107 -3.92 -7.85 12.86
C SER A 107 -2.51 -7.36 13.22
N ASN A 108 -2.02 -7.67 14.43
CA ASN A 108 -0.67 -7.30 14.85
C ASN A 108 0.42 -7.79 13.88
N ALA A 109 0.25 -9.01 13.33
CA ALA A 109 1.18 -9.58 12.36
C ALA A 109 1.15 -8.81 11.02
N GLN A 110 -0.05 -8.57 10.49
CA GLN A 110 -0.23 -7.80 9.25
C GLN A 110 0.27 -6.36 9.40
N TYR A 111 -0.04 -5.70 10.52
CA TYR A 111 0.45 -4.34 10.79
C TYR A 111 1.97 -4.29 10.90
N THR A 112 2.60 -5.28 11.53
CA THR A 112 4.06 -5.37 11.61
C THR A 112 4.68 -5.59 10.22
N SER A 113 4.09 -6.44 9.40
CA SER A 113 4.51 -6.63 8.00
C SER A 113 4.38 -5.34 7.20
N TRP A 114 3.22 -4.67 7.32
CA TRP A 114 2.95 -3.40 6.66
C TRP A 114 3.97 -2.33 7.07
N MET A 115 4.25 -2.15 8.36
CA MET A 115 5.26 -1.19 8.83
C MET A 115 6.67 -1.45 8.30
N LYS A 116 7.02 -2.72 8.01
CA LYS A 116 8.32 -3.07 7.41
C LYS A 116 8.38 -2.77 5.92
N SER A 117 7.25 -2.80 5.23
CA SER A 117 7.16 -2.44 3.80
C SER A 117 7.06 -0.94 3.57
N ASN A 118 6.73 -0.13 4.58
CA ASN A 118 6.56 1.32 4.49
C ASN A 118 7.65 2.16 5.19
N ASN A 119 8.65 1.53 5.80
CA ASN A 119 9.86 2.17 6.36
C ASN A 119 11.09 1.76 5.55
#